data_AF-A0A2E4EJW3-F1
#
_entry.id   AF-A0A2E4EJW3-F1
#
_cell.length_a   1.000
_cell.length_b   1.000
_cell.length_c   1.000
_cell.angle_alpha   90.00
_cell.angle_beta   90.00
_cell.angle_gamma   90.00
#
_symmetry.space_group_name_H-M   'P 1'
#
loop_
_entity.id
_entity.type
_entity.pdbx_description
1 polymer ?
#
loop_
_entity_poly.entity_id
_entity_poly.type
_entity_poly.pdbx_seq_one_letter_code
_entity_poly.pdbx_strand_id
1 'polypeptide(L)'
;MSNVRINKTHFDVPSVSKDGVHYFPYPKDVKIVDGKLAIAIASYQGKWRCDTGYLVNAETITAIFDKAVKGGLITEYPAVVNQFLQENAA
;
A
#
# COMPACT_ATOMS: atom_id res chain seq x y z
N MET A 1 -9.34 8.22 -13.50
CA MET A 1 -9.61 7.38 -12.32
C MET A 1 -8.46 6.40 -12.17
N SER A 2 -7.64 6.53 -11.14
CA SER A 2 -6.55 5.58 -10.88
C SER A 2 -7.16 4.23 -10.50
N ASN A 3 -6.97 3.20 -11.33
CA ASN A 3 -7.56 1.88 -11.13
C ASN A 3 -6.79 1.12 -10.05
N VAL A 4 -7.34 1.12 -8.82
CA VAL A 4 -6.82 0.33 -7.70
C VAL A 4 -7.48 -1.04 -7.67
N ARG A 5 -6.70 -2.13 -7.75
CA ARG A 5 -7.19 -3.52 -7.86
C ARG A 5 -6.41 -4.50 -7.00
N ILE A 6 -7.02 -5.65 -6.66
CA ILE A 6 -6.30 -6.75 -6.02
C ILE A 6 -5.57 -7.58 -7.08
N ASN A 7 -4.32 -7.94 -6.80
CA ASN A 7 -3.54 -8.90 -7.56
C ASN A 7 -3.28 -10.15 -6.69
N LYS A 8 -3.47 -11.34 -7.26
CA LYS A 8 -3.23 -12.65 -6.62
C LYS A 8 -2.33 -13.59 -7.44
N THR A 9 -1.76 -13.13 -8.57
CA THR A 9 -1.16 -14.02 -9.59
C THR A 9 0.35 -13.91 -9.72
N HIS A 10 0.96 -12.80 -9.28
CA HIS A 10 2.38 -12.52 -9.53
C HIS A 10 3.30 -12.67 -8.31
N PHE A 11 2.73 -12.94 -7.13
CA PHE A 11 3.46 -12.99 -5.87
C PHE A 11 2.87 -14.07 -4.97
N ASP A 12 3.66 -14.56 -4.01
CA ASP A 12 3.23 -15.55 -3.02
C ASP A 12 2.13 -15.01 -2.10
N VAL A 13 2.10 -13.68 -1.91
CA VAL A 13 1.07 -12.98 -1.16
C VAL A 13 0.31 -12.01 -2.06
N PRO A 14 -1.02 -11.89 -1.92
CA PRO A 14 -1.78 -10.89 -2.65
C PRO A 14 -1.26 -9.46 -2.46
N SER A 15 -1.48 -8.61 -3.44
CA SER A 15 -1.10 -7.19 -3.39
C SER A 15 -2.23 -6.29 -3.87
N VAL A 16 -2.13 -5.01 -3.54
CA VAL A 16 -2.96 -3.96 -4.12
C VAL A 16 -2.17 -3.31 -5.25
N SER A 17 -2.66 -3.38 -6.48
CA SER A 17 -2.05 -2.77 -7.65
C SER A 17 -2.67 -1.41 -7.94
N LYS A 18 -1.83 -0.38 -8.09
CA LYS A 18 -2.20 0.96 -8.55
C LYS A 18 -1.09 1.48 -9.47
N ASP A 19 -1.48 1.90 -10.68
CA ASP A 19 -0.59 2.52 -11.67
C ASP A 19 0.68 1.69 -11.98
N GLY A 20 0.55 0.36 -12.05
CA GLY A 20 1.67 -0.55 -12.34
C GLY A 20 2.59 -0.87 -11.15
N VAL A 21 2.30 -0.29 -9.98
CA VAL A 21 2.97 -0.60 -8.72
C VAL A 21 2.07 -1.51 -7.87
N HIS A 22 2.68 -2.52 -7.27
CA HIS A 22 2.04 -3.48 -6.38
C HIS A 22 2.45 -3.19 -4.94
N TYR A 23 1.50 -2.78 -4.13
CA TYR A 23 1.66 -2.45 -2.72
C TYR A 23 1.30 -3.67 -1.88
N PHE A 24 2.05 -3.91 -0.81
CA PHE A 24 1.81 -4.99 0.14
C PHE A 24 1.30 -4.38 1.46
N PRO A 25 -0.02 -4.19 1.61
CA PRO A 25 -0.63 -3.41 2.69
C PRO A 25 -0.78 -4.22 3.98
N TYR A 26 0.24 -4.98 4.37
CA TYR A 26 0.20 -5.84 5.54
C TYR A 26 0.83 -5.14 6.75
N PRO A 27 0.31 -5.34 7.98
CA PRO A 27 0.81 -4.63 9.15
C PRO A 27 2.32 -4.75 9.40
N LYS A 28 2.91 -5.89 9.06
CA LYS A 28 4.36 -6.16 9.21
C LYS A 28 5.23 -5.42 8.17
N ASP A 29 4.64 -4.99 7.07
CA ASP A 29 5.31 -4.44 5.88
C ASP A 29 5.14 -2.93 5.76
N VAL A 30 4.58 -2.28 6.80
CA VAL A 30 4.23 -0.86 6.82
C VAL A 30 4.79 -0.19 8.07
N LYS A 31 5.43 0.96 7.91
CA LYS A 31 5.98 1.78 9.00
C LYS A 31 6.09 3.25 8.61
N ILE A 32 6.30 4.14 9.57
CA ILE A 32 6.60 5.55 9.31
C ILE A 32 8.12 5.76 9.32
N VAL A 33 8.65 6.40 8.28
CA VAL A 33 10.07 6.77 8.16
C VAL A 33 10.13 8.21 7.66
N ASP A 34 10.80 9.09 8.42
CA ASP A 34 10.98 10.50 8.09
C ASP A 34 9.67 11.22 7.70
N GLY A 35 8.60 10.96 8.46
CA GLY A 35 7.28 11.55 8.21
C GLY A 35 6.56 11.04 6.96
N LYS A 36 7.00 9.90 6.39
CA LYS A 36 6.38 9.26 5.23
C LYS A 36 5.93 7.84 5.59
N LEU A 37 4.84 7.38 4.98
CA LEU A 37 4.42 5.99 5.11
C LEU A 37 5.28 5.12 4.18
N ALA A 38 6.20 4.37 4.78
CA ALA A 38 7.00 3.36 4.09
C ALA A 38 6.21 2.05 3.99
N ILE A 39 6.10 1.50 2.79
CA ILE A 39 5.38 0.26 2.47
C ILE A 39 6.18 -0.57 1.48
N ALA A 40 6.22 -1.89 1.64
CA ALA A 40 6.83 -2.76 0.63
C ALA A 40 6.07 -2.65 -0.70
N ILE A 41 6.82 -2.53 -1.81
CA ILE A 41 6.27 -2.46 -3.17
C ILE A 41 7.01 -3.38 -4.14
N ALA A 42 6.32 -3.74 -5.23
CA ALA A 42 6.92 -4.36 -6.40
C ALA A 42 6.43 -3.70 -7.69
N SER A 43 7.31 -3.58 -8.69
CA SER A 43 6.94 -3.07 -10.02
C SER A 43 7.72 -3.77 -11.13
N TYR A 44 7.15 -3.79 -12.33
CA TYR A 44 7.78 -4.41 -13.50
C TYR A 44 8.34 -3.33 -14.44
N GLN A 45 9.66 -3.34 -14.64
CA GLN A 45 10.38 -2.44 -15.55
C GLN A 45 11.35 -3.26 -16.42
N GLY A 46 10.81 -4.14 -17.26
CA GLY A 46 11.58 -5.15 -18.02
C GLY A 46 12.06 -6.34 -17.17
N LYS A 47 12.08 -6.17 -15.85
CA LYS A 47 12.22 -7.21 -14.82
C LYS A 47 11.45 -6.80 -13.57
N TRP A 48 11.04 -7.76 -12.76
CA TRP A 48 10.45 -7.49 -11.44
C TRP A 48 11.49 -6.86 -10.51
N ARG A 49 11.09 -5.80 -9.82
CA ARG A 49 11.88 -5.15 -8.78
C ARG A 49 11.02 -5.00 -7.53
N CYS A 50 11.61 -5.34 -6.38
CA CYS A 50 11.02 -5.10 -5.07
C CYS A 50 11.76 -3.93 -4.42
N ASP A 51 11.01 -3.03 -3.79
CA ASP A 51 11.56 -1.84 -3.13
C ASP A 51 10.64 -1.40 -1.98
N THR A 52 10.98 -0.29 -1.32
CA THR A 52 10.12 0.41 -0.35
C THR A 52 9.53 1.65 -1.01
N GLY A 53 8.20 1.70 -1.09
CA GLY A 53 7.47 2.89 -1.50
C GLY A 53 7.30 3.85 -0.32
N TYR A 54 7.57 5.13 -0.52
CA TYR A 54 7.36 6.18 0.47
C TYR A 54 6.17 7.04 0.06
N LEU A 55 5.04 6.84 0.73
CA LEU A 55 3.78 7.53 0.44
C LEU A 55 3.61 8.73 1.38
N VAL A 56 3.18 9.86 0.80
CA VAL A 56 2.85 11.09 1.54
C VAL A 56 1.41 11.54 1.31
N ASN A 57 0.81 11.12 0.19
CA ASN A 57 -0.53 11.54 -0.19
C ASN A 57 -1.57 10.66 0.52
N ALA A 58 -2.36 11.28 1.40
CA ALA A 58 -3.39 10.60 2.19
C ALA A 58 -4.45 9.91 1.32
N GLU A 59 -4.88 10.52 0.21
CA GLU A 59 -5.87 9.92 -0.71
C GLU A 59 -5.35 8.63 -1.33
N THR A 60 -4.07 8.61 -1.72
CA THR A 60 -3.42 7.41 -2.30
C THR A 60 -3.31 6.31 -1.26
N ILE A 61 -2.92 6.66 -0.04
CA ILE A 61 -2.83 5.72 1.09
C ILE A 61 -4.22 5.14 1.36
N THR A 62 -5.23 5.98 1.58
CA THR A 62 -6.62 5.57 1.80
C THR A 62 -7.10 4.65 0.67
N ALA A 63 -6.89 5.00 -0.60
CA ALA A 63 -7.33 4.17 -1.72
C ALA A 63 -6.69 2.76 -1.72
N ILE A 64 -5.42 2.66 -1.33
CA ILE A 64 -4.70 1.37 -1.23
C ILE A 64 -5.27 0.54 -0.07
N PHE A 65 -5.36 1.11 1.13
CA PHE A 65 -5.79 0.38 2.32
C PHE A 65 -7.28 0.06 2.30
N ASP A 66 -8.13 0.93 1.75
CA ASP A 66 -9.54 0.62 1.50
C ASP A 66 -9.71 -0.58 0.59
N LYS A 67 -8.91 -0.64 -0.49
CA LYS A 67 -8.98 -1.77 -1.42
C LYS A 67 -8.50 -3.05 -0.74
N ALA A 68 -7.49 -2.97 0.12
CA ALA A 68 -6.99 -4.09 0.90
C ALA A 68 -8.06 -4.65 1.85
N VAL A 69 -8.75 -3.78 2.60
CA VAL A 69 -9.84 -4.16 3.52
C VAL A 69 -11.01 -4.75 2.73
N LYS A 70 -11.53 -4.02 1.74
CA LYS A 70 -12.66 -4.47 0.90
C LYS A 70 -12.33 -5.75 0.11
N GLY A 71 -11.07 -5.96 -0.20
CA GLY A 71 -10.56 -7.14 -0.89
C GLY A 71 -10.24 -8.33 0.03
N GLY A 72 -10.38 -8.18 1.35
CA GLY A 72 -10.11 -9.22 2.33
C GLY A 72 -8.63 -9.56 2.51
N LEU A 73 -7.72 -8.65 2.15
CA LEU A 73 -6.27 -8.82 2.38
C LEU A 73 -5.90 -8.55 3.84
N ILE A 74 -6.60 -7.59 4.44
CA ILE A 74 -6.48 -7.19 5.84
C ILE A 74 -7.89 -6.97 6.40
N THR A 75 -8.06 -7.09 7.71
CA THR A 75 -9.35 -6.88 8.38
C THR A 75 -9.63 -5.42 8.66
N GLU A 76 -8.59 -4.64 8.93
CA GLU A 76 -8.65 -3.23 9.28
C GLU A 76 -7.35 -2.52 8.90
N TYR A 77 -7.35 -1.19 9.00
CA TYR A 77 -6.16 -0.39 8.74
C TYR A 77 -5.10 -0.66 9.82
N PRO A 78 -3.81 -0.86 9.46
CA PRO A 78 -2.74 -0.95 10.43
C PRO A 78 -2.68 0.31 11.29
N ALA A 79 -2.40 0.18 12.59
CA ALA A 79 -2.36 1.30 13.53
C ALA A 79 -1.45 2.45 13.06
N VAL A 80 -0.29 2.12 12.48
CA VAL A 80 0.67 3.10 11.92
C VAL A 80 0.08 3.90 10.75
N VAL A 81 -0.82 3.30 9.96
CA VAL A 81 -1.51 3.98 8.86
C VAL A 81 -2.58 4.92 9.40
N ASN A 82 -3.35 4.47 10.39
CA ASN A 82 -4.34 5.31 11.06
C ASN A 82 -3.68 6.54 11.70
N GLN A 83 -2.56 6.34 12.41
CA GLN A 83 -1.78 7.44 12.98
C GLN A 83 -1.33 8.43 11.88
N PHE A 84 -0.73 7.93 10.80
CA PHE A 84 -0.28 8.76 9.69
C PHE A 84 -1.43 9.59 9.09
N LEU A 85 -2.59 8.97 8.84
CA LEU A 85 -3.74 9.65 8.26
C LEU A 85 -4.33 10.70 9.21
N GLN A 86 -4.34 10.45 10.52
CA GLN A 86 -4.78 11.45 11.51
C GLN A 86 -3.86 12.67 11.56
N GLU A 87 -2.54 12.46 11.51
CA GLU A 87 -1.55 13.54 11.53
C GLU A 87 -1.55 14.38 10.25
N ASN A 88 -1.99 13.81 9.12
CA ASN A 88 -1.94 14.45 7.79
C ASN A 88 -3.33 14.81 7.24
N ALA A 89 -4.39 14.69 8.04
CA ALA A 89 -5.76 15.10 7.68
C ALA A 89 -6.09 16.56 8.09
N ALA A 90 -5.10 17.31 8.62
CA ALA A 90 -5.22 18.69 9.06
C ALA A 90 -4.84 19.72 7.98
#